data_AF-A0A927KL20-F1
#
_entry.id   AF-A0A927KL20-F1
#
_cell.length_a   1.000
_cell.length_b   1.000
_cell.length_c   1.000
_cell.angle_alpha   90.00
_cell.angle_beta   90.00
_cell.angle_gamma   90.00
#
_symmetry.space_group_name_H-M   'P 1'
#
loop_
_entity.id
_entity.type
_entity.pdbx_description
1 polymer ?
#
loop_
_entity_poly.entity_id
_entity_poly.type
_entity_poly.pdbx_seq_one_letter_code
_entity_poly.pdbx_strand_id
1 'polypeptide(L)'
;MQALGILGGSDSVIRDGDGRWGYFFMAIDPELLMPLHEFKTKISNLQEQIADSRPMPGGGPVRTPGSAAANRVREGRERGWIEVDESIYQAITKHRMG
;
A
#
# COMPACT_ATOMS: atom_id res chain seq x y z
N MET A 1 -4.68 -10.71 -8.97
CA MET A 1 -3.96 -11.76 -8.20
C MET A 1 -4.96 -12.73 -7.59
N GLN A 2 -5.72 -13.45 -8.42
CA GLN A 2 -6.77 -14.36 -7.93
C GLN A 2 -6.20 -15.77 -7.64
N ALA A 3 -5.22 -16.21 -8.44
CA ALA A 3 -4.56 -17.51 -8.27
C ALA A 3 -3.81 -17.67 -6.93
N LEU A 4 -3.11 -16.65 -6.44
CA LEU A 4 -2.46 -16.70 -5.13
C LEU A 4 -3.45 -16.64 -3.96
N GLY A 5 -4.60 -15.98 -4.15
CA GLY A 5 -5.71 -16.03 -3.20
C GLY A 5 -6.23 -17.45 -3.05
N ILE A 6 -6.44 -18.16 -4.17
CA ILE A 6 -6.88 -19.55 -4.18
C ILE A 6 -5.86 -20.47 -3.50
N LEU A 7 -4.56 -20.26 -3.77
CA LEU A 7 -3.48 -20.96 -3.06
C LEU A 7 -3.54 -20.72 -1.54
N GLY A 8 -3.85 -19.48 -1.14
CA GLY A 8 -4.08 -19.10 0.26
C GLY A 8 -5.45 -19.52 0.83
N GLY A 9 -6.22 -20.35 0.10
CA GLY A 9 -7.51 -20.88 0.55
C GLY A 9 -8.75 -20.08 0.16
N SER A 10 -8.63 -19.11 -0.76
CA SER A 10 -9.79 -18.38 -1.26
C SER A 10 -10.65 -19.24 -2.18
N ASP A 11 -11.95 -18.96 -2.20
CA ASP A 11 -12.80 -19.52 -3.24
C ASP A 11 -12.38 -18.96 -4.61
N SER A 12 -12.53 -19.76 -5.66
CA SER A 12 -12.14 -19.37 -7.03
C SER A 12 -13.06 -18.31 -7.62
N VAL A 13 -14.33 -18.31 -7.19
CA VAL A 13 -15.34 -17.32 -7.51
C VAL A 13 -15.95 -16.84 -6.20
N ILE A 14 -15.68 -15.59 -5.84
CA ILE A 14 -16.29 -14.96 -4.67
C ILE A 14 -17.70 -14.55 -5.08
N ARG A 15 -18.71 -15.18 -4.48
CA ARG A 15 -20.10 -14.73 -4.55
C ARG A 15 -20.36 -13.82 -3.35
N ASP A 16 -21.13 -12.75 -3.56
CA ASP A 16 -21.44 -11.78 -2.50
C ASP A 16 -22.04 -12.49 -1.28
N GLY A 17 -21.51 -12.17 -0.09
CA GLY A 17 -22.02 -12.61 1.21
C GLY A 17 -21.24 -13.74 1.88
N ASP A 18 -20.84 -14.79 1.14
CA ASP A 18 -20.43 -16.07 1.74
C ASP A 18 -19.09 -16.65 1.23
N GLY A 19 -18.28 -15.85 0.53
CA GLY A 19 -16.99 -16.30 -0.01
C GLY A 19 -15.85 -16.35 1.01
N ARG A 20 -15.01 -17.39 0.97
CA ARG A 20 -13.76 -17.45 1.72
C ARG A 20 -12.69 -16.60 1.06
N TRP A 21 -12.04 -15.79 1.88
CA TRP A 21 -10.88 -14.99 1.50
C TRP A 21 -9.60 -15.74 1.90
N GLY A 22 -8.70 -15.86 0.94
CA GLY A 22 -7.37 -16.43 1.13
C GLY A 22 -6.32 -15.34 0.93
N TYR A 23 -5.32 -15.34 1.80
CA TYR A 23 -4.23 -14.38 1.76
C TYR A 23 -2.92 -15.10 1.50
N PHE A 24 -2.09 -14.49 0.67
CA PHE A 24 -0.73 -14.97 0.41
C PHE A 24 0.26 -13.90 0.85
N PHE A 25 1.15 -14.27 1.76
CA PHE A 25 2.23 -13.42 2.23
C PHE A 25 3.57 -14.03 1.83
N MET A 26 4.43 -13.21 1.24
CA MET A 26 5.80 -13.59 0.92
C MET A 26 6.75 -12.58 1.54
N ALA A 27 7.67 -13.08 2.35
CA ALA A 27 8.81 -12.33 2.85
C ALA A 27 10.08 -12.88 2.21
N ILE A 28 10.90 -12.01 1.63
CA ILE A 28 12.19 -12.36 1.08
C ILE A 28 13.23 -11.61 1.91
N ASP A 29 14.18 -12.34 2.46
CA ASP A 29 15.35 -11.74 3.10
C ASP A 29 16.35 -11.31 2.01
N PRO A 30 16.57 -9.99 1.81
CA PRO A 30 17.48 -9.51 0.79
C PRO A 30 18.94 -9.88 1.09
N GLU A 31 19.31 -10.12 2.36
CA GLU A 31 20.69 -10.47 2.74
C GLU A 31 21.14 -11.82 2.19
N LEU A 32 20.18 -12.68 1.81
CA LEU A 32 20.46 -13.94 1.11
C LEU A 32 20.91 -13.74 -0.35
N LEU A 33 20.66 -12.56 -0.94
CA LEU A 33 20.94 -12.26 -2.34
C LEU A 33 22.04 -11.20 -2.50
N MET A 34 22.10 -10.22 -1.59
CA MET A 34 23.13 -9.18 -1.57
C MET A 34 23.17 -8.48 -0.20
N PRO A 35 24.26 -7.79 0.16
CA PRO A 35 24.31 -6.99 1.38
C PRO A 35 23.15 -5.98 1.48
N LEU A 36 22.51 -5.88 2.66
CA LEU A 36 21.30 -5.04 2.85
C LEU A 36 21.51 -3.58 2.47
N HIS A 37 22.69 -3.01 2.77
CA HIS A 37 23.00 -1.62 2.43
C HIS A 37 23.03 -1.41 0.91
N GLU A 38 23.60 -2.35 0.15
CA GLU A 38 23.66 -2.28 -1.31
C GLU A 38 22.25 -2.41 -1.91
N PHE A 39 21.43 -3.33 -1.39
CA PHE A 39 20.03 -3.45 -1.79
C PHE A 39 19.27 -2.14 -1.60
N LYS A 40 19.37 -1.53 -0.41
CA LYS A 40 18.74 -0.24 -0.11
C LYS A 40 19.19 0.86 -1.07
N THR A 41 20.49 0.99 -1.31
CA THR A 41 21.03 1.98 -2.25
C THR A 41 20.48 1.77 -3.67
N LYS A 42 20.45 0.53 -4.17
CA LYS A 42 19.91 0.23 -5.51
C LYS A 42 18.42 0.56 -5.61
N ILE A 43 17.63 0.27 -4.59
CA ILE A 43 16.21 0.64 -4.56
C ILE A 43 16.03 2.16 -4.55
N SER A 44 16.78 2.90 -3.73
CA SER A 44 16.74 4.37 -3.72
C SER A 44 17.07 4.97 -5.09
N ASN A 45 18.16 4.50 -5.72
CA ASN A 45 18.55 4.97 -7.05
C ASN A 45 17.48 4.68 -8.11
N LEU A 46 16.84 3.51 -8.04
CA LEU A 46 15.72 3.17 -8.93
C LEU A 46 14.52 4.11 -8.71
N GLN A 47 14.19 4.43 -7.45
CA GLN A 47 13.11 5.35 -7.12
C GLN A 47 13.38 6.76 -7.67
N GLU A 48 14.61 7.25 -7.51
CA GLU A 48 15.06 8.54 -8.05
C GLU A 48 14.97 8.58 -9.57
N GLN A 49 15.48 7.55 -10.27
CA GLN A 49 15.40 7.47 -11.74
C GLN A 49 13.96 7.45 -12.25
N ILE A 50 13.03 6.80 -11.54
CA ILE A 50 11.61 6.82 -11.88
C ILE A 50 11.03 8.22 -11.67
N ALA A 51 11.33 8.86 -10.53
CA ALA A 51 10.83 10.19 -10.21
C ALA A 51 11.34 11.27 -11.19
N ASP A 52 12.60 11.17 -11.61
CA ASP A 52 13.25 12.11 -12.53
C ASP A 52 12.94 11.82 -14.00
N SER A 53 12.22 10.73 -14.29
CA SER A 53 11.84 10.40 -15.66
C SER A 53 10.88 11.45 -16.23
N ARG A 54 11.07 11.77 -17.52
CA ARG A 54 10.30 12.82 -18.19
C ARG A 54 8.80 12.45 -18.18
N PRO A 55 7.93 13.29 -17.60
CA PRO A 55 6.49 13.06 -17.66
C PRO A 55 6.01 12.99 -19.11
N MET A 56 5.01 12.15 -19.39
CA MET A 56 4.34 12.18 -20.69
C MET A 56 3.75 13.59 -20.94
N PRO A 57 3.71 14.07 -22.20
CA PRO A 57 3.05 15.33 -22.52
C PRO A 57 1.60 15.33 -22.02
N GLY A 58 1.24 16.28 -21.16
CA GLY A 58 -0.08 16.37 -20.52
C GLY A 58 -0.27 15.48 -19.27
N GLY A 59 0.75 14.74 -18.84
CA GLY A 59 0.75 13.94 -17.61
C GLY A 59 1.24 14.72 -16.39
N GLY A 60 0.71 14.39 -15.21
CA GLY A 60 1.24 14.89 -13.93
C GLY A 60 2.65 14.35 -13.63
N PRO A 61 3.29 14.81 -12.53
CA PRO A 61 4.62 14.37 -12.13
C PRO A 61 4.70 12.84 -12.03
N VAL A 62 5.81 12.24 -12.49
CA VAL A 62 6.04 10.80 -12.34
C VAL A 62 6.24 10.49 -10.86
N ARG A 63 5.38 9.65 -10.29
CA ARG A 63 5.41 9.28 -8.87
C ARG A 63 5.64 7.79 -8.74
N THR A 64 6.51 7.40 -7.81
CA THR A 64 6.63 6.02 -7.39
C THR A 64 5.36 5.61 -6.62
N PRO A 65 4.76 4.44 -6.91
CA PRO A 65 3.65 3.92 -6.11
C PRO A 65 3.98 3.91 -4.61
N GLY A 66 3.06 4.39 -3.77
CA GLY A 66 3.22 4.41 -2.30
C GLY A 66 3.83 5.70 -1.70
N SER A 67 4.54 6.53 -2.48
CA SER A 67 5.16 7.78 -1.99
C SER A 67 4.15 8.77 -1.37
N ALA A 68 3.00 8.95 -2.03
CA ALA A 68 1.92 9.81 -1.54
C ALA A 68 1.18 9.24 -0.31
N ALA A 69 1.22 7.92 -0.09
CA ALA A 69 0.64 7.30 1.10
C ALA A 69 1.58 7.49 2.30
N ALA A 70 2.89 7.28 2.09
CA ALA A 70 3.91 7.47 3.13
C ALA A 70 3.94 8.92 3.66
N ASN A 71 3.84 9.92 2.76
CA ASN A 71 3.78 11.32 3.16
C ASN A 71 2.53 11.65 4.00
N ARG A 72 1.34 11.19 3.57
CA ARG A 72 0.10 11.38 4.34
C ARG A 72 0.12 10.72 5.71
N VAL A 73 0.74 9.54 5.83
CA VAL A 73 0.93 8.88 7.13
C VAL A 73 1.89 9.68 8.02
N ARG A 74 2.98 10.20 7.47
CA ARG A 74 3.93 11.04 8.21
C ARG A 74 3.28 12.34 8.69
N GLU A 75 2.62 13.07 7.79
CA GLU A 75 1.89 14.30 8.11
C GLU A 75 0.78 14.05 9.15
N GLY A 76 0.04 12.94 9.01
CA GLY A 76 -0.95 12.50 9.98
C GLY A 76 -0.38 12.22 11.37
N ARG A 77 0.81 11.62 11.44
CA ARG A 77 1.53 11.37 12.70
C ARG A 77 2.03 12.67 13.33
N GLU A 78 2.58 13.58 12.53
CA GLU A 78 3.08 14.87 13.00
C GLU A 78 1.95 15.74 13.57
N ARG A 79 0.79 15.76 12.92
CA ARG A 79 -0.38 16.53 13.39
C ARG A 79 -1.14 15.84 14.54
N GLY A 80 -0.96 14.53 14.72
CA GLY A 80 -1.63 13.74 15.78
C GLY A 80 -3.10 13.42 15.50
N TRP A 81 -3.59 13.69 14.28
CA TRP A 81 -4.96 13.44 13.85
C TRP A 81 -5.02 13.05 12.38
N ILE A 82 -6.15 12.52 11.94
CA ILE A 82 -6.43 12.29 10.51
C ILE A 82 -7.73 12.97 10.12
N GLU A 83 -7.78 13.45 8.89
CA GLU A 83 -9.01 13.95 8.28
C GLU A 83 -9.79 12.75 7.73
N VAL A 84 -11.07 12.70 8.07
CA VAL A 84 -12.00 11.66 7.61
C VAL A 84 -13.29 12.33 7.18
N ASP A 85 -14.00 11.70 6.25
CA ASP A 85 -15.33 12.18 5.88
C ASP A 85 -16.28 12.14 7.07
N GLU A 86 -17.17 13.13 7.14
CA GLU A 86 -18.15 13.26 8.23
C GLU A 86 -18.99 11.99 8.40
N SER A 87 -19.34 11.32 7.30
CA SER A 87 -20.09 10.05 7.33
C SER A 87 -19.36 8.94 8.10
N ILE A 88 -18.03 8.87 8.00
CA ILE A 88 -17.19 7.92 8.72
C ILE A 88 -17.09 8.30 10.20
N TYR A 89 -16.91 9.60 10.49
CA TYR A 89 -16.89 10.10 11.87
C TYR A 89 -18.20 9.76 12.61
N GLN A 90 -19.34 10.00 11.97
CA GLN A 90 -20.66 9.68 12.51
C GLN A 90 -20.87 8.16 12.70
N ALA A 91 -20.43 7.34 11.75
CA ALA A 91 -20.54 5.88 11.85
C ALA A 91 -19.79 5.33 13.07
N ILE A 92 -18.56 5.80 13.30
CA ILE A 92 -17.70 5.34 14.39
C ILE A 92 -18.22 5.83 15.75
N THR A 93 -18.61 7.11 15.84
CA THR A 93 -19.09 7.69 17.11
C THR A 93 -20.43 7.10 17.55
N LYS A 94 -21.32 6.79 16.61
CA LYS A 94 -22.60 6.12 16.90
C LYS A 94 -22.42 4.74 17.54
N HIS A 95 -21.36 4.01 17.20
CA HIS A 95 -21.07 2.68 17.77
C HIS A 95 -20.37 2.72 19.14
N ARG A 96 -19.86 3.89 19.56
CA ARG A 96 -19.17 4.07 20.85
C ARG A 96 -20.13 4.35 22.01
N MET A 97 -21.39 4.67 21.72
CA MET A 97 -22.44 4.97 22.72
C MET A 97 -23.45 3.82 22.90
N GLY A 98 -23.08 2.59 22.53
CA GLY A 98 -23.86 1.36 22.73
C GLY A 98 -23.23 0.45 23.76
#